data_AF-A0A5C6Z997-F1
#
_entry.id   AF-A0A5C6Z997-F1
#
_cell.length_a   1.000
_cell.length_b   1.000
_cell.length_c   1.000
_cell.angle_alpha   90.00
_cell.angle_beta   90.00
_cell.angle_gamma   90.00
#
_symmetry.space_group_name_H-M   'P 1'
#
loop_
_entity.id
_entity.type
_entity.pdbx_description
1 polymer ?
#
loop_
_entity_poly.entity_id
_entity_poly.type
_entity_poly.pdbx_seq_one_letter_code
_entity_poly.pdbx_strand_id
1 'polypeptide(L)'
;MFKQAKLALAATALAAATLPAMAAPLYINTGQDFRPEPNGSTNTTVFDQLGYSGTLATSIYLGSPATPGTTVIDTNIPSVMNGYGFSAGTKPTLSGGTASFNYPNAPAQTNIDSLNNPQNPTDLNGFVGGVGFPAYGFGNVGGLGGAWGLTYQYEIQGVTVDGNGDGVSDFVRYNTGVFKVFYQSAATDPNNGKEVLRLIVTGSDIQLTNLNVSGYVDYSYAGGDTFIQNFFNSGDGLGTLYSNWLNNNISVSWVLDTNVDPPIPTPDQLWNAGGGLIRQSTLDGSLVINVPEPGSLALVGLALAGLGFAQRRRALRK
;
A
#
# COMPACT_ATOMS: atom_id res chain seq x y z
N MET A 1 -27.96 -38.53 18.45
CA MET A 1 -27.07 -38.08 17.35
C MET A 1 -27.53 -36.74 16.74
N PHE A 2 -27.54 -35.61 17.47
CA PHE A 2 -27.96 -34.31 16.91
C PHE A 2 -27.20 -33.11 17.53
N LYS A 3 -25.86 -33.07 17.41
CA LYS A 3 -25.05 -31.90 17.84
C LYS A 3 -24.12 -31.31 16.77
N GLN A 4 -24.05 -31.87 15.55
CA GLN A 4 -23.11 -31.39 14.52
C GLN A 4 -23.69 -30.36 13.52
N ALA A 5 -25.01 -30.13 13.49
CA ALA A 5 -25.63 -29.28 12.47
C ALA A 5 -25.62 -27.76 12.75
N LYS A 6 -25.17 -27.31 13.92
CA LYS A 6 -25.16 -25.86 14.28
C LYS A 6 -23.84 -25.16 13.98
N LEU A 7 -22.72 -25.89 13.87
CA LEU A 7 -21.40 -25.29 13.63
C LEU A 7 -21.14 -25.03 12.13
N ALA A 8 -21.73 -25.83 11.24
CA ALA A 8 -21.55 -25.70 9.80
C ALA A 8 -22.22 -24.45 9.19
N LEU A 9 -23.25 -23.89 9.85
CA LEU A 9 -24.00 -22.74 9.33
C LEU A 9 -23.36 -21.39 9.70
N ALA A 10 -22.57 -21.33 10.77
CA ALA A 10 -21.80 -20.15 11.13
C ALA A 10 -20.56 -19.99 10.22
N ALA A 11 -19.95 -21.10 9.80
CA ALA A 11 -18.82 -21.09 8.88
C ALA A 11 -19.21 -20.70 7.44
N THR A 12 -20.43 -21.00 7.00
CA THR A 12 -20.93 -20.62 5.67
C THR A 12 -21.42 -19.17 5.60
N ALA A 13 -21.78 -18.54 6.73
CA ALA A 13 -22.12 -17.12 6.78
C ALA A 13 -20.88 -16.20 6.69
N LEU A 14 -19.71 -16.66 7.13
CA LEU A 14 -18.45 -15.92 6.92
C LEU A 14 -17.91 -16.06 5.49
N ALA A 15 -18.26 -17.13 4.77
CA ALA A 15 -17.80 -17.37 3.40
C ALA A 15 -18.61 -16.63 2.32
N ALA A 16 -19.78 -16.06 2.68
CA ALA A 16 -20.68 -15.40 1.73
C ALA A 16 -20.57 -13.87 1.70
N ALA A 17 -19.63 -13.28 2.45
CA ALA A 17 -19.43 -11.82 2.52
C ALA A 17 -18.20 -11.31 1.75
N THR A 18 -17.58 -12.14 0.91
CA THR A 18 -16.50 -11.71 0.00
C THR A 18 -17.05 -11.64 -1.42
N LEU A 19 -17.98 -10.72 -1.68
CA LEU A 19 -18.07 -10.20 -3.03
C LEU A 19 -16.74 -9.52 -3.32
N PRO A 20 -16.10 -9.75 -4.47
CA PRO A 20 -14.87 -9.04 -4.81
C PRO A 20 -15.20 -7.54 -4.81
N ALA A 21 -14.59 -6.78 -3.90
CA ALA A 21 -14.61 -5.34 -3.97
C ALA A 21 -13.98 -4.98 -5.33
N MET A 22 -14.73 -4.30 -6.19
CA MET A 22 -14.15 -3.79 -7.43
C MET A 22 -13.19 -2.66 -7.09
N ALA A 23 -12.08 -2.59 -7.84
CA ALA A 23 -11.20 -1.42 -7.83
C ALA A 23 -12.04 -0.21 -8.19
N ALA A 24 -12.18 0.72 -7.24
CA ALA A 24 -13.01 1.90 -7.45
C ALA A 24 -12.08 3.01 -7.93
N PRO A 25 -12.37 3.66 -9.07
CA PRO A 25 -11.66 4.85 -9.49
C PRO A 25 -11.59 5.89 -8.35
N LEU A 26 -10.47 6.62 -8.27
CA LEU A 26 -10.20 7.65 -7.28
C LEU A 26 -9.82 8.97 -7.92
N TYR A 27 -10.01 10.08 -7.21
CA TYR A 27 -9.34 11.33 -7.51
C TYR A 27 -8.73 11.94 -6.24
N ILE A 28 -7.72 12.78 -6.42
CA ILE A 28 -7.04 13.51 -5.35
C ILE A 28 -7.58 14.93 -5.32
N ASN A 29 -7.99 15.41 -4.15
CA ASN A 29 -8.27 16.80 -3.89
C ASN A 29 -7.13 17.38 -3.05
N THR A 30 -6.35 18.28 -3.64
CA THR A 30 -5.21 18.91 -2.95
C THR A 30 -5.60 20.18 -2.20
N GLY A 31 -6.87 20.60 -2.28
CA GLY A 31 -7.38 21.84 -1.69
C GLY A 31 -6.89 23.13 -2.37
N GLN A 32 -6.07 23.02 -3.42
CA GLN A 32 -5.55 24.15 -4.21
C GLN A 32 -5.54 23.81 -5.71
N ASP A 33 -5.70 24.83 -6.55
CA ASP A 33 -5.60 24.71 -8.00
C ASP A 33 -4.14 24.97 -8.43
N PHE A 34 -3.46 23.91 -8.83
CA PHE A 34 -2.05 23.89 -9.24
C PHE A 34 -1.87 23.92 -10.75
N ARG A 35 -2.94 24.20 -11.51
CA ARG A 35 -2.84 24.37 -12.96
C ARG A 35 -2.10 25.66 -13.31
N PRO A 36 -1.37 25.69 -14.43
CA PRO A 36 -0.69 26.90 -14.89
C PRO A 36 -1.70 27.96 -15.37
N GLU A 37 -2.84 27.50 -15.87
CA GLU A 37 -4.04 28.29 -16.12
C GLU A 37 -5.12 27.77 -15.15
N PRO A 38 -5.26 28.38 -13.96
CA PRO A 38 -6.24 27.97 -12.97
C PRO A 38 -7.64 27.97 -13.56
N ASN A 39 -8.35 26.86 -13.40
CA ASN A 39 -9.75 26.70 -13.80
C ASN A 39 -10.69 26.67 -12.57
N GLY A 40 -10.15 26.84 -11.36
CA GLY A 40 -10.85 26.77 -10.09
C GLY A 40 -11.02 25.34 -9.55
N SER A 41 -10.47 24.33 -10.23
CA SER A 41 -10.52 22.93 -9.79
C SER A 41 -9.34 22.62 -8.88
N THR A 42 -9.62 21.98 -7.75
CA THR A 42 -8.59 21.47 -6.83
C THR A 42 -8.40 19.96 -6.96
N ASN A 43 -9.04 19.36 -7.96
CA ASN A 43 -9.15 17.92 -8.13
C ASN A 43 -8.30 17.44 -9.30
N THR A 44 -7.57 16.35 -9.10
CA THR A 44 -7.07 15.57 -10.23
C THR A 44 -8.24 14.92 -10.96
N THR A 45 -7.97 14.43 -12.16
CA THR A 45 -8.88 13.53 -12.85
C THR A 45 -8.97 12.22 -12.09
N VAL A 46 -9.97 11.44 -12.45
CA VAL A 46 -10.20 10.12 -11.91
C VAL A 46 -9.16 9.14 -12.47
N PHE A 47 -8.50 8.39 -11.60
CA PHE A 47 -7.48 7.38 -11.89
C PHE A 47 -7.78 6.09 -11.13
N ASP A 48 -7.25 4.95 -11.59
CA ASP A 48 -7.51 3.65 -10.97
C ASP A 48 -6.39 3.20 -10.04
N GLN A 49 -5.15 3.66 -10.30
CA GLN A 49 -3.97 3.17 -9.58
C GLN A 49 -2.93 4.29 -9.39
N LEU A 50 -2.20 4.21 -8.28
CA LEU A 50 -0.98 4.99 -8.06
C LEU A 50 0.21 4.14 -8.50
N GLY A 51 1.06 4.63 -9.39
CA GLY A 51 2.27 3.91 -9.81
C GLY A 51 3.55 4.54 -9.27
N TYR A 52 4.59 3.72 -9.15
CA TYR A 52 5.93 4.12 -8.73
C TYR A 52 6.97 3.30 -9.48
N SER A 53 8.12 3.92 -9.73
CA SER A 53 9.28 3.27 -10.33
C SER A 53 10.58 3.64 -9.63
N GLY A 54 11.62 2.84 -9.83
CA GLY A 54 12.99 3.10 -9.38
C GLY A 54 13.16 3.15 -7.86
N THR A 55 12.23 2.54 -7.11
CA THR A 55 12.26 2.58 -5.65
C THR A 55 13.38 1.71 -5.12
N LEU A 56 14.24 2.27 -4.28
CA LEU A 56 15.30 1.50 -3.65
C LEU A 56 14.77 0.81 -2.39
N ALA A 57 14.47 -0.47 -2.51
CA ALA A 57 14.04 -1.32 -1.41
C ALA A 57 15.23 -1.96 -0.70
N THR A 58 15.11 -2.11 0.62
CA THR A 58 16.10 -2.79 1.45
C THR A 58 15.43 -3.93 2.20
N SER A 59 15.79 -5.18 1.88
CA SER A 59 15.36 -6.35 2.64
C SER A 59 16.45 -6.77 3.64
N ILE A 60 16.04 -7.02 4.87
CA ILE A 60 16.87 -7.36 6.02
C ILE A 60 16.42 -8.72 6.55
N TYR A 61 17.30 -9.71 6.52
CA TYR A 61 17.04 -11.08 6.95
C TYR A 61 17.68 -11.32 8.32
N LEU A 62 16.87 -11.74 9.29
CA LEU A 62 17.29 -12.06 10.66
C LEU A 62 17.70 -13.54 10.77
N GLY A 63 18.57 -13.97 9.87
CA GLY A 63 18.96 -15.36 9.69
C GLY A 63 19.31 -15.65 8.23
N SER A 64 19.55 -16.91 7.91
CA SER A 64 19.84 -17.35 6.54
C SER A 64 18.58 -17.27 5.67
N PRO A 65 18.57 -16.51 4.55
CA PRO A 65 17.42 -16.43 3.66
C PRO A 65 17.02 -17.79 3.06
N ALA A 66 17.95 -18.75 3.00
CA ALA A 66 17.69 -20.09 2.50
C ALA A 66 16.96 -20.98 3.52
N THR A 67 16.93 -20.61 4.81
CA THR A 67 16.26 -21.38 5.86
C THR A 67 14.82 -20.92 6.02
N PRO A 68 13.82 -21.79 5.79
CA PRO A 68 12.41 -21.44 5.95
C PRO A 68 12.10 -20.96 7.37
N GLY A 69 11.20 -19.98 7.48
CA GLY A 69 10.84 -19.33 8.74
C GLY A 69 11.78 -18.19 9.16
N THR A 70 12.80 -17.87 8.37
CA THR A 70 13.66 -16.71 8.62
C THR A 70 12.86 -15.43 8.51
N THR A 71 12.93 -14.58 9.53
CA THR A 71 12.24 -13.28 9.52
C THR A 71 12.88 -12.34 8.52
N VAL A 72 12.04 -11.69 7.72
CA VAL A 72 12.44 -10.70 6.71
C VAL A 72 11.73 -9.39 7.01
N ILE A 73 12.47 -8.29 6.99
CA ILE A 73 11.95 -6.92 7.07
C ILE A 73 12.30 -6.23 5.77
N ASP A 74 11.33 -5.66 5.08
CA ASP A 74 11.54 -4.86 3.88
C ASP A 74 11.14 -3.41 4.15
N THR A 75 12.02 -2.47 3.81
CA THR A 75 11.82 -1.06 4.12
C THR A 75 12.58 -0.13 3.18
N ASN A 76 12.07 1.10 3.03
CA ASN A 76 12.79 2.23 2.47
C ASN A 76 13.08 3.33 3.52
N ILE A 77 12.93 3.04 4.82
CA ILE A 77 13.04 4.02 5.90
C ILE A 77 14.47 4.01 6.48
N PRO A 78 15.26 5.10 6.34
CA PRO A 78 16.65 5.12 6.79
C PRO A 78 16.83 4.83 8.28
N SER A 79 15.92 5.28 9.15
CA SER A 79 16.02 5.02 10.59
C SER A 79 15.85 3.54 10.93
N VAL A 80 15.00 2.81 10.21
CA VAL A 80 14.83 1.36 10.37
C VAL A 80 16.09 0.65 9.88
N MET A 81 16.59 1.01 8.70
CA MET A 81 17.83 0.48 8.13
C MET A 81 19.00 0.64 9.12
N ASN A 82 19.16 1.83 9.69
CA ASN A 82 20.21 2.12 10.69
C ASN A 82 20.08 1.25 11.93
N GLY A 83 18.85 0.96 12.37
CA GLY A 83 18.57 0.08 13.51
C GLY A 83 19.13 -1.34 13.33
N TYR A 84 19.32 -1.79 12.09
CA TYR A 84 19.89 -3.10 11.75
C TYR A 84 21.37 -3.04 11.30
N GLY A 85 22.04 -1.90 11.51
CA GLY A 85 23.45 -1.73 11.20
C GLY A 85 23.74 -1.35 9.74
N PHE A 86 22.72 -0.96 8.97
CA PHE A 86 22.92 -0.48 7.61
C PHE A 86 23.87 0.73 7.58
N SER A 87 24.71 0.78 6.55
CA SER A 87 25.49 1.96 6.20
C SER A 87 25.76 1.97 4.70
N ALA A 88 25.64 3.14 4.07
CA ALA A 88 25.89 3.27 2.65
C ALA A 88 27.36 3.04 2.28
N GLY A 89 27.60 2.67 1.02
CA GLY A 89 28.90 2.41 0.42
C GLY A 89 29.06 0.99 -0.11
N THR A 90 30.25 0.70 -0.63
CA THR A 90 30.62 -0.63 -1.11
C THR A 90 30.88 -1.57 0.06
N LYS A 91 30.21 -2.72 0.09
CA LYS A 91 30.28 -3.71 1.17
C LYS A 91 30.68 -5.08 0.64
N PRO A 92 31.42 -5.88 1.43
CA PRO A 92 31.72 -7.26 1.07
C PRO A 92 30.45 -8.10 1.11
N THR A 93 30.28 -8.95 0.11
CA THR A 93 29.16 -9.89 0.02
C THR A 93 29.51 -11.22 0.67
N LEU A 94 28.53 -12.06 0.97
CA LEU A 94 28.78 -13.38 1.57
C LEU A 94 29.55 -14.32 0.63
N SER A 95 29.53 -14.07 -0.69
CA SER A 95 30.33 -14.81 -1.68
C SER A 95 31.79 -14.32 -1.79
N GLY A 96 32.18 -13.28 -1.06
CA GLY A 96 33.52 -12.68 -1.11
C GLY A 96 33.70 -11.59 -2.17
N GLY A 97 32.64 -11.24 -2.91
CA GLY A 97 32.61 -10.09 -3.82
C GLY A 97 32.27 -8.79 -3.09
N THR A 98 31.84 -7.77 -3.85
CA THR A 98 31.36 -6.50 -3.29
C THR A 98 30.06 -6.04 -3.96
N ALA A 99 29.16 -5.46 -3.17
CA ALA A 99 27.94 -4.81 -3.66
C ALA A 99 27.84 -3.37 -3.12
N SER A 100 27.15 -2.50 -3.86
CA SER A 100 26.95 -1.09 -3.48
C SER A 100 25.60 -0.93 -2.79
N PHE A 101 25.61 -0.32 -1.60
CA PHE A 101 24.42 -0.07 -0.82
C PHE A 101 24.23 1.43 -0.61
N ASN A 102 23.02 1.96 -0.81
CA ASN A 102 22.73 3.39 -0.69
C ASN A 102 21.46 3.63 0.13
N TYR A 103 21.34 4.77 0.80
CA TYR A 103 20.02 5.19 1.31
C TYR A 103 19.12 5.57 0.13
N PRO A 104 17.80 5.31 0.21
CA PRO A 104 16.87 5.79 -0.79
C PRO A 104 16.97 7.31 -0.93
N ASN A 105 17.15 7.78 -2.16
CA ASN A 105 17.17 9.21 -2.46
C ASN A 105 15.74 9.75 -2.39
N ALA A 106 15.45 10.55 -1.37
CA ALA A 106 14.18 11.25 -1.28
C ALA A 106 14.27 12.58 -2.05
N PRO A 107 13.32 12.87 -2.96
CA PRO A 107 12.09 12.11 -3.20
C PRO A 107 12.16 11.10 -4.36
N ALA A 108 13.22 11.11 -5.19
CA ALA A 108 13.31 10.41 -6.47
C ALA A 108 13.15 8.87 -6.43
N GLN A 109 13.37 8.23 -5.28
CA GLN A 109 13.23 6.78 -5.09
C GLN A 109 12.15 6.43 -4.07
N THR A 110 11.29 7.40 -3.78
CA THR A 110 10.22 7.31 -2.78
C THR A 110 8.96 8.06 -3.25
N ASN A 111 8.85 8.42 -4.52
CA ASN A 111 7.75 9.19 -5.09
C ASN A 111 6.72 8.30 -5.80
N ILE A 112 5.47 8.75 -5.81
CA ILE A 112 4.42 8.19 -6.67
C ILE A 112 4.46 8.94 -8.00
N ASP A 113 5.02 8.33 -9.03
CA ASP A 113 5.32 9.01 -10.30
C ASP A 113 4.21 8.93 -11.35
N SER A 114 3.13 8.19 -11.09
CA SER A 114 2.06 8.01 -12.06
C SER A 114 0.67 7.89 -11.40
N LEU A 115 -0.32 8.53 -12.03
CA LEU A 115 -1.74 8.30 -11.81
C LEU A 115 -2.25 7.53 -13.03
N ASN A 116 -2.42 6.21 -12.89
CA ASN A 116 -2.70 5.32 -14.01
C ASN A 116 -4.19 5.23 -14.33
N ASN A 117 -4.48 5.08 -15.62
CA ASN A 117 -5.82 5.09 -16.21
C ASN A 117 -6.65 6.38 -15.99
N PRO A 118 -6.11 7.59 -16.26
CA PRO A 118 -6.92 8.79 -16.23
C PRO A 118 -7.95 8.74 -17.37
N GLN A 119 -9.24 8.51 -17.05
CA GLN A 119 -10.31 8.48 -18.06
C GLN A 119 -10.40 9.79 -18.86
N ASN A 120 -9.86 10.89 -18.30
CA ASN A 120 -9.79 12.18 -18.97
C ASN A 120 -8.61 13.03 -18.45
N PRO A 121 -7.46 13.10 -19.13
CA PRO A 121 -6.27 13.81 -18.63
C PRO A 121 -6.37 15.35 -18.69
N THR A 122 -7.53 15.92 -19.02
CA THR A 122 -7.69 17.37 -19.20
C THR A 122 -7.62 18.19 -17.90
N ASP A 123 -7.74 17.53 -16.75
CA ASP A 123 -7.58 18.16 -15.45
C ASP A 123 -6.85 17.25 -14.47
N LEU A 124 -5.52 17.34 -14.43
CA LEU A 124 -4.68 16.58 -13.50
C LEU A 124 -4.30 17.38 -12.25
N ASN A 125 -4.89 18.56 -12.07
CA ASN A 125 -4.48 19.52 -11.05
C ASN A 125 -2.95 19.65 -10.93
N GLY A 126 -2.28 19.84 -12.07
CA GLY A 126 -0.83 19.94 -12.14
C GLY A 126 -0.05 18.62 -12.13
N PHE A 127 -0.67 17.46 -11.93
CA PHE A 127 0.06 16.18 -11.98
C PHE A 127 0.72 15.93 -13.34
N VAL A 128 2.05 15.75 -13.32
CA VAL A 128 2.86 15.38 -14.48
C VAL A 128 3.56 14.06 -14.13
N GLY A 129 3.23 13.00 -14.87
CA GLY A 129 3.81 11.68 -14.61
C GLY A 129 5.28 11.57 -15.02
N GLY A 130 6.00 10.62 -14.42
CA GLY A 130 7.37 10.26 -14.79
C GLY A 130 8.45 11.28 -14.38
N VAL A 131 8.12 12.24 -13.52
CA VAL A 131 9.10 13.18 -12.97
C VAL A 131 9.75 12.63 -11.71
N GLY A 132 11.08 12.66 -11.64
CA GLY A 132 11.88 12.17 -10.50
C GLY A 132 11.86 13.06 -9.27
N PHE A 133 10.99 14.08 -9.23
CA PHE A 133 10.79 14.93 -8.06
C PHE A 133 9.28 15.28 -7.98
N PRO A 134 8.60 15.13 -6.83
CA PRO A 134 7.21 15.52 -6.62
C PRO A 134 7.15 17.05 -6.61
N ALA A 135 7.23 17.61 -7.81
CA ALA A 135 6.81 18.95 -8.16
C ALA A 135 5.77 18.82 -9.28
N TYR A 136 4.70 18.10 -8.97
CA TYR A 136 3.44 18.11 -9.72
C TYR A 136 2.83 19.51 -9.61
N GLY A 137 2.62 20.18 -10.72
CA GLY A 137 2.16 21.56 -10.79
C GLY A 137 3.27 22.51 -11.21
N PHE A 138 2.92 23.78 -11.37
CA PHE A 138 3.82 24.76 -11.96
C PHE A 138 4.40 25.67 -10.87
N GLY A 139 5.72 25.58 -10.63
CA GLY A 139 6.46 26.51 -9.76
C GLY A 139 7.55 25.83 -8.92
N ASN A 140 8.56 26.60 -8.50
CA ASN A 140 9.52 26.14 -7.49
C ASN A 140 8.83 26.03 -6.12
N VAL A 141 9.21 25.01 -5.35
CA VAL A 141 8.89 24.89 -3.91
C VAL A 141 9.30 26.21 -3.23
N GLY A 142 8.32 27.03 -2.81
CA GLY A 142 8.56 28.30 -2.13
C GLY A 142 7.89 29.56 -2.71
N GLY A 143 7.17 29.46 -3.84
CA GLY A 143 6.31 30.54 -4.36
C GLY A 143 4.82 30.30 -4.07
N LEU A 144 4.05 31.38 -3.87
CA LEU A 144 2.58 31.33 -3.84
C LEU A 144 2.07 30.84 -5.22
N GLY A 145 1.48 29.64 -5.23
CA GLY A 145 1.01 28.93 -6.45
C GLY A 145 1.80 27.66 -6.81
N GLY A 146 2.75 27.23 -5.95
CA GLY A 146 3.78 26.22 -6.24
C GLY A 146 3.35 24.75 -6.26
N ALA A 147 4.25 23.89 -6.75
CA ALA A 147 4.00 22.46 -6.98
C ALA A 147 3.75 21.61 -5.71
N TRP A 148 3.19 20.42 -5.90
CA TRP A 148 2.89 19.40 -4.90
C TRP A 148 3.39 18.01 -5.32
N GLY A 149 3.24 17.01 -4.46
CA GLY A 149 3.26 15.62 -4.88
C GLY A 149 3.17 14.63 -3.74
N LEU A 150 3.49 13.38 -4.06
CA LEU A 150 3.32 12.26 -3.16
C LEU A 150 4.63 11.51 -3.00
N THR A 151 4.98 11.24 -1.75
CA THR A 151 6.08 10.35 -1.38
C THR A 151 5.55 9.25 -0.48
N TYR A 152 6.29 8.17 -0.32
CA TYR A 152 5.87 7.08 0.53
C TYR A 152 7.02 6.47 1.32
N GLN A 153 6.66 5.91 2.47
CA GLN A 153 7.53 5.16 3.34
C GLN A 153 6.87 3.84 3.70
N TYR A 154 7.66 2.79 3.86
CA TYR A 154 7.11 1.51 4.27
C TYR A 154 8.07 0.70 5.12
N GLU A 155 7.48 -0.14 5.95
CA GLU A 155 8.15 -1.17 6.73
C GLU A 155 7.21 -2.35 6.79
N ILE A 156 7.59 -3.44 6.12
CA ILE A 156 6.81 -4.68 6.08
C ILE A 156 7.64 -5.83 6.62
N GLN A 157 6.97 -6.77 7.26
CA GLN A 157 7.62 -7.92 7.84
C GLN A 157 6.92 -9.21 7.41
N GLY A 158 7.75 -10.23 7.21
CA GLY A 158 7.34 -11.54 6.78
C GLY A 158 8.32 -12.61 7.21
N VAL A 159 8.12 -13.80 6.64
CA VAL A 159 9.02 -14.94 6.81
C VAL A 159 9.33 -15.57 5.46
N THR A 160 10.52 -16.16 5.33
CA THR A 160 10.83 -17.02 4.20
C THR A 160 10.00 -18.31 4.27
N VAL A 161 9.55 -18.79 3.12
CA VAL A 161 8.66 -19.94 3.00
C VAL A 161 9.25 -20.93 2.00
N ASP A 162 9.17 -22.21 2.34
CA ASP A 162 9.37 -23.34 1.44
C ASP A 162 8.03 -23.71 0.82
N GLY A 163 7.89 -23.48 -0.48
CA GLY A 163 6.68 -23.75 -1.25
C GLY A 163 6.60 -25.18 -1.75
N ASN A 164 7.74 -25.86 -1.93
CA ASN A 164 7.83 -27.16 -2.58
C ASN A 164 8.09 -28.33 -1.60
N GLY A 165 8.50 -28.04 -0.36
CA GLY A 165 8.77 -28.98 0.72
C GLY A 165 10.19 -29.56 0.74
N ASP A 166 11.15 -29.00 0.01
CA ASP A 166 12.53 -29.48 -0.09
C ASP A 166 13.45 -29.01 1.05
N GLY A 167 12.93 -28.18 1.95
CA GLY A 167 13.66 -27.61 3.10
C GLY A 167 14.44 -26.34 2.79
N VAL A 168 14.32 -25.79 1.58
CA VAL A 168 14.93 -24.52 1.15
C VAL A 168 13.83 -23.48 0.95
N SER A 169 14.13 -22.23 1.28
CA SER A 169 13.18 -21.15 1.03
C SER A 169 13.06 -20.85 -0.46
N ASP A 170 11.83 -20.74 -0.94
CA ASP A 170 11.50 -20.37 -2.31
C ASP A 170 11.12 -18.88 -2.43
N PHE A 171 10.50 -18.32 -1.38
CA PHE A 171 9.97 -16.96 -1.41
C PHE A 171 9.75 -16.34 -0.03
N VAL A 172 9.39 -15.05 0.03
CA VAL A 172 9.04 -14.35 1.27
C VAL A 172 7.53 -14.08 1.32
N ARG A 173 6.89 -14.43 2.45
CA ARG A 173 5.49 -14.11 2.73
C ARG A 173 5.40 -13.02 3.79
N TYR A 174 4.99 -11.82 3.38
CA TYR A 174 4.72 -10.69 4.25
C TYR A 174 3.31 -10.81 4.85
N ASN A 175 3.17 -10.48 6.12
CA ASN A 175 1.90 -10.62 6.83
C ASN A 175 1.61 -9.50 7.84
N THR A 176 2.53 -8.54 7.97
CA THR A 176 2.39 -7.39 8.87
C THR A 176 3.23 -6.22 8.37
N GLY A 177 2.99 -5.05 8.94
CA GLY A 177 3.68 -3.81 8.61
C GLY A 177 2.77 -2.77 7.98
N VAL A 178 3.38 -1.68 7.53
CA VAL A 178 2.68 -0.49 7.09
C VAL A 178 3.32 0.14 5.85
N PHE A 179 2.49 0.64 4.94
CA PHE A 179 2.87 1.64 3.95
C PHE A 179 2.20 2.96 4.31
N LYS A 180 2.91 4.06 4.15
CA LYS A 180 2.45 5.42 4.44
C LYS A 180 2.74 6.29 3.25
N VAL A 181 1.74 7.03 2.78
CA VAL A 181 1.88 8.02 1.73
C VAL A 181 1.79 9.40 2.35
N PHE A 182 2.70 10.29 1.96
CA PHE A 182 2.82 11.66 2.44
C PHE A 182 2.60 12.64 1.31
N TYR A 183 1.81 13.66 1.59
CA TYR A 183 1.67 14.83 0.74
C TYR A 183 2.89 15.75 0.91
N GLN A 184 3.46 16.15 -0.21
CA GLN A 184 4.57 17.09 -0.29
C GLN A 184 4.09 18.33 -1.04
N SER A 185 4.49 19.51 -0.59
CA SER A 185 4.20 20.78 -1.25
C SER A 185 5.20 21.86 -0.83
N ALA A 186 4.93 23.12 -1.17
CA ALA A 186 5.76 24.23 -0.72
C ALA A 186 5.91 24.25 0.81
N ALA A 187 7.09 24.60 1.32
CA ALA A 187 7.36 24.65 2.76
C ALA A 187 6.42 25.58 3.56
N THR A 188 5.76 26.52 2.88
CA THR A 188 4.77 27.44 3.46
C THR A 188 3.34 26.88 3.52
N ASP A 189 3.09 25.75 2.87
CA ASP A 189 1.79 25.08 2.93
C ASP A 189 1.64 24.35 4.28
N PRO A 190 0.60 24.65 5.08
CA PRO A 190 0.37 23.97 6.35
C PRO A 190 0.09 22.46 6.21
N ASN A 191 -0.16 21.96 5.00
CA ASN A 191 -0.39 20.55 4.75
C ASN A 191 0.86 19.79 4.31
N ASN A 192 1.97 20.48 4.04
CA ASN A 192 3.22 19.85 3.62
C ASN A 192 3.71 18.82 4.65
N GLY A 193 4.08 17.63 4.19
CA GLY A 193 4.58 16.53 5.01
C GLY A 193 3.51 15.73 5.76
N LYS A 194 2.22 15.99 5.53
CA LYS A 194 1.14 15.22 6.16
C LYS A 194 1.05 13.81 5.58
N GLU A 195 0.85 12.83 6.46
CA GLU A 195 0.44 11.48 6.06
C GLU A 195 -1.00 11.53 5.52
N VAL A 196 -1.21 11.14 4.28
CA VAL A 196 -2.52 11.21 3.61
C VAL A 196 -3.14 9.84 3.34
N LEU A 197 -2.37 8.77 3.46
CA LEU A 197 -2.85 7.39 3.35
C LEU A 197 -1.96 6.47 4.17
N ARG A 198 -2.57 5.61 4.99
CA ARG A 198 -1.89 4.49 5.65
C ARG A 198 -2.51 3.19 5.21
N LEU A 199 -1.66 2.24 4.88
CA LEU A 199 -2.01 0.91 4.44
C LEU A 199 -1.43 -0.09 5.43
N ILE A 200 -2.26 -0.92 6.04
CA ILE A 200 -1.85 -1.99 6.94
C ILE A 200 -1.76 -3.29 6.16
N VAL A 201 -0.61 -3.95 6.20
CA VAL A 201 -0.41 -5.25 5.54
C VAL A 201 -1.07 -6.35 6.35
N THR A 202 -1.82 -7.23 5.68
CA THR A 202 -2.40 -8.44 6.28
C THR A 202 -1.89 -9.73 5.65
N GLY A 203 -1.33 -9.66 4.45
CA GLY A 203 -0.83 -10.83 3.76
C GLY A 203 -0.17 -10.48 2.43
N SER A 204 0.57 -11.43 1.89
CA SER A 204 1.09 -11.36 0.53
C SER A 204 0.99 -12.71 -0.15
N ASP A 205 0.90 -12.67 -1.48
CA ASP A 205 0.94 -13.84 -2.35
C ASP A 205 2.02 -13.62 -3.42
N ILE A 206 2.64 -14.71 -3.87
CA ILE A 206 3.62 -14.65 -4.95
C ILE A 206 3.08 -15.44 -6.13
N GLN A 207 2.95 -14.75 -7.25
CA GLN A 207 2.54 -15.33 -8.52
C GLN A 207 3.70 -15.22 -9.50
N LEU A 208 4.38 -16.34 -9.72
CA LEU A 208 5.63 -16.40 -10.50
C LEU A 208 6.72 -15.51 -9.88
N THR A 209 6.98 -14.34 -10.49
CA THR A 209 7.98 -13.34 -10.08
C THR A 209 7.37 -12.12 -9.39
N ASN A 210 6.04 -12.03 -9.38
CA ASN A 210 5.32 -10.86 -8.89
C ASN A 210 4.90 -11.10 -7.45
N LEU A 211 5.29 -10.20 -6.57
CA LEU A 211 4.84 -10.15 -5.20
C LEU A 211 3.60 -9.26 -5.13
N ASN A 212 2.46 -9.84 -4.74
CA ASN A 212 1.23 -9.14 -4.45
C ASN A 212 1.08 -8.96 -2.94
N VAL A 213 1.26 -7.73 -2.43
CA VAL A 213 1.01 -7.43 -1.01
C VAL A 213 -0.40 -6.86 -0.85
N SER A 214 -1.12 -7.34 0.16
CA SER A 214 -2.51 -7.00 0.42
C SER A 214 -2.78 -6.62 1.88
N GLY A 215 -3.83 -5.83 2.07
CA GLY A 215 -4.08 -5.18 3.35
C GLY A 215 -5.38 -4.40 3.39
N TYR A 216 -5.51 -3.54 4.40
CA TYR A 216 -6.60 -2.57 4.53
C TYR A 216 -6.07 -1.15 4.77
N VAL A 217 -6.88 -0.13 4.47
CA VAL A 217 -6.55 1.28 4.78
C VAL A 217 -6.82 1.58 6.26
N ASP A 218 -5.95 2.38 6.88
CA ASP A 218 -6.15 2.93 8.22
C ASP A 218 -6.17 4.46 8.18
N TYR A 219 -7.17 5.08 8.80
CA TYR A 219 -7.24 6.54 9.02
C TYR A 219 -7.41 6.90 10.50
N SER A 220 -7.09 5.99 11.42
CA SER A 220 -7.18 6.24 12.87
C SER A 220 -6.39 7.47 13.34
N TYR A 221 -5.35 7.87 12.59
CA TYR A 221 -4.51 9.03 12.86
C TYR A 221 -5.07 10.35 12.30
N ALA A 222 -6.07 10.31 11.40
CA ALA A 222 -6.56 11.48 10.65
C ALA A 222 -7.75 12.19 11.32
N GLY A 223 -8.06 11.85 12.57
CA GLY A 223 -9.16 12.46 13.32
C GLY A 223 -8.99 13.98 13.45
N GLY A 224 -9.96 14.74 12.95
CA GLY A 224 -9.98 16.21 13.01
C GLY A 224 -9.18 16.95 11.93
N ASP A 225 -8.44 16.25 11.05
CA ASP A 225 -7.73 16.88 9.94
C ASP A 225 -8.56 16.86 8.65
N THR A 226 -9.22 17.98 8.34
CA THR A 226 -10.11 18.08 7.18
C THR A 226 -9.38 17.94 5.84
N PHE A 227 -8.07 18.22 5.79
CA PHE A 227 -7.31 18.03 4.55
C PHE A 227 -7.16 16.54 4.25
N ILE A 228 -6.67 15.76 5.23
CA ILE A 228 -6.47 14.31 5.07
C ILE A 228 -7.80 13.60 4.77
N GLN A 229 -8.87 13.97 5.48
CA GLN A 229 -10.19 13.36 5.34
C GLN A 229 -10.82 13.55 3.95
N ASN A 230 -10.44 14.61 3.25
CA ASN A 230 -10.95 14.95 1.92
C ASN A 230 -9.92 14.69 0.81
N PHE A 231 -8.74 14.14 1.12
CA PHE A 231 -7.65 14.06 0.16
C PHE A 231 -7.94 13.03 -0.95
N PHE A 232 -8.25 11.78 -0.60
CA PHE A 232 -8.65 10.77 -1.58
C PHE A 232 -10.16 10.56 -1.61
N ASN A 233 -10.73 10.65 -2.82
CA ASN A 233 -12.17 10.59 -3.05
C ASN A 233 -12.49 9.52 -4.09
N SER A 234 -13.64 8.87 -3.96
CA SER A 234 -14.15 7.96 -4.98
C SER A 234 -14.62 8.74 -6.21
N GLY A 235 -14.14 8.31 -7.39
CA GLY A 235 -14.61 8.79 -8.69
C GLY A 235 -16.05 8.38 -9.01
N ASP A 236 -16.57 7.33 -8.37
CA ASP A 236 -17.95 6.85 -8.52
C ASP A 236 -18.97 7.56 -7.61
N GLY A 237 -18.54 8.62 -6.91
CA GLY A 237 -19.42 9.38 -6.01
C GLY A 237 -19.73 8.69 -4.69
N LEU A 238 -18.92 7.69 -4.29
CA LEU A 238 -19.07 6.96 -3.02
C LEU A 238 -18.52 7.73 -1.79
N GLY A 239 -18.26 9.03 -1.92
CA GLY A 239 -17.65 9.86 -0.88
C GLY A 239 -16.14 9.71 -0.76
N THR A 240 -15.59 10.14 0.38
CA THR A 240 -14.14 10.09 0.64
C THR A 240 -13.72 8.70 1.11
N LEU A 241 -12.48 8.32 0.86
CA LEU A 241 -11.89 7.10 1.41
C LEU A 241 -11.95 7.07 2.94
N TYR A 242 -11.79 8.23 3.58
CA TYR A 242 -11.96 8.39 5.03
C TYR A 242 -13.38 8.03 5.49
N SER A 243 -14.41 8.56 4.81
CA SER A 243 -15.80 8.26 5.16
C SER A 243 -16.15 6.79 4.95
N ASN A 244 -15.62 6.17 3.89
CA ASN A 244 -15.79 4.74 3.65
C ASN A 244 -15.09 3.89 4.70
N TRP A 245 -13.88 4.27 5.11
CA TRP A 245 -13.15 3.63 6.21
C TRP A 245 -13.87 3.75 7.56
N LEU A 246 -14.44 4.92 7.88
CA LEU A 246 -15.25 5.11 9.10
C LEU A 246 -16.46 4.18 9.13
N ASN A 247 -17.08 3.94 7.98
CA ASN A 247 -18.23 3.06 7.85
C ASN A 247 -17.84 1.58 7.85
N ASN A 248 -16.66 1.22 7.32
CA ASN A 248 -16.11 -0.12 7.35
C ASN A 248 -14.57 -0.11 7.24
N ASN A 249 -13.89 -0.38 8.35
CA ASN A 249 -12.44 -0.25 8.48
C ASN A 249 -11.61 -1.32 7.75
N ILE A 250 -12.20 -2.44 7.35
CA ILE A 250 -11.51 -3.58 6.69
C ILE A 250 -11.67 -3.54 5.17
N SER A 251 -12.53 -2.66 4.66
CA SER A 251 -13.12 -2.86 3.34
C SER A 251 -12.30 -2.28 2.19
N VAL A 252 -11.32 -1.43 2.50
CA VAL A 252 -10.48 -0.82 1.48
C VAL A 252 -9.21 -1.64 1.28
N SER A 253 -9.26 -2.62 0.39
CA SER A 253 -8.12 -3.48 0.11
C SER A 253 -7.20 -2.90 -0.95
N TRP A 254 -5.92 -3.22 -0.87
CA TRP A 254 -4.95 -2.82 -1.86
C TRP A 254 -4.10 -3.99 -2.34
N VAL A 255 -3.54 -3.86 -3.54
CA VAL A 255 -2.56 -4.80 -4.10
C VAL A 255 -1.37 -3.97 -4.57
N LEU A 256 -0.19 -4.34 -4.10
CA LEU A 256 1.10 -3.86 -4.58
C LEU A 256 1.73 -4.96 -5.42
N ASP A 257 1.89 -4.74 -6.72
CA ASP A 257 2.62 -5.64 -7.62
C ASP A 257 4.07 -5.18 -7.70
N THR A 258 5.04 -6.02 -7.34
CA THR A 258 6.45 -5.69 -7.51
C THR A 258 7.32 -6.88 -7.87
N ASN A 259 8.34 -6.61 -8.69
CA ASN A 259 9.28 -7.63 -9.15
C ASN A 259 10.42 -7.79 -8.15
N VAL A 260 10.61 -9.01 -7.68
CA VAL A 260 11.78 -9.39 -6.87
C VAL A 260 12.45 -10.59 -7.55
N ASP A 261 13.56 -10.35 -8.23
CA ASP A 261 14.33 -11.39 -8.92
C ASP A 261 15.81 -11.38 -8.46
N PRO A 262 16.32 -12.48 -7.87
CA PRO A 262 15.59 -13.69 -7.46
C PRO A 262 14.70 -13.43 -6.22
N PRO A 263 13.57 -14.16 -6.06
CA PRO A 263 12.69 -14.02 -4.89
C PRO A 263 13.43 -14.18 -3.57
N ILE A 264 14.34 -15.16 -3.50
CA ILE A 264 15.29 -15.37 -2.42
C ILE A 264 16.69 -14.95 -2.89
N PRO A 265 17.40 -14.11 -2.12
CA PRO A 265 18.69 -13.58 -2.55
C PRO A 265 19.78 -14.65 -2.55
N THR A 266 20.72 -14.50 -3.47
CA THR A 266 21.94 -15.31 -3.51
C THR A 266 23.04 -14.69 -2.62
N PRO A 267 24.05 -15.47 -2.17
CA PRO A 267 25.10 -14.97 -1.28
C PRO A 267 25.89 -13.76 -1.81
N ASP A 268 25.97 -13.57 -3.12
CA ASP A 268 26.60 -12.42 -3.77
C ASP A 268 25.78 -11.13 -3.69
N GLN A 269 24.51 -11.19 -3.29
CA GLN A 269 23.65 -10.02 -3.09
C GLN A 269 23.56 -9.61 -1.61
N LEU A 270 24.11 -10.42 -0.70
CA LEU A 270 23.93 -10.27 0.74
C LEU A 270 25.17 -9.69 1.40
N TRP A 271 24.97 -8.63 2.17
CA TRP A 271 25.96 -8.09 3.09
C TRP A 271 25.56 -8.37 4.54
N ASN A 272 26.50 -8.87 5.35
CA ASN A 272 26.28 -9.02 6.79
C ASN A 272 26.60 -7.71 7.53
N ALA A 273 25.55 -7.02 7.98
CA ALA A 273 25.65 -5.77 8.73
C ALA A 273 25.76 -5.96 10.26
N GLY A 274 25.83 -7.20 10.74
CA GLY A 274 25.85 -7.53 12.17
C GLY A 274 24.46 -7.54 12.82
N GLY A 275 23.54 -6.67 12.38
CA GLY A 275 22.13 -6.70 12.78
C GLY A 275 21.23 -7.57 11.89
N GLY A 276 21.72 -7.97 10.71
CA GLY A 276 21.02 -8.82 9.76
C GLY A 276 21.81 -8.99 8.46
N LEU A 277 21.34 -9.88 7.59
CA LEU A 277 21.81 -9.98 6.22
C LEU A 277 20.99 -9.05 5.34
N ILE A 278 21.64 -8.15 4.62
CA ILE A 278 21.00 -7.06 3.89
C ILE A 278 21.15 -7.28 2.39
N ARG A 279 20.05 -7.12 1.65
CA ARG A 279 20.05 -6.94 0.19
C ARG A 279 19.38 -5.62 -0.18
N GLN A 280 19.74 -5.08 -1.34
CA GLN A 280 18.98 -4.00 -1.97
C GLN A 280 18.52 -4.39 -3.36
N SER A 281 17.32 -3.95 -3.72
CA SER A 281 16.72 -4.16 -5.03
C SER A 281 15.96 -2.91 -5.46
N THR A 282 15.77 -2.75 -6.77
CA THR A 282 14.89 -1.74 -7.32
C THR A 282 13.49 -2.32 -7.48
N LEU A 283 12.49 -1.63 -6.91
CA LEU A 283 11.09 -1.99 -7.03
C LEU A 283 10.38 -1.00 -7.94
N ASP A 284 9.63 -1.56 -8.88
CA ASP A 284 8.61 -0.88 -9.66
C ASP A 284 7.27 -1.53 -9.31
N GLY A 285 6.18 -0.77 -9.41
CA GLY A 285 4.87 -1.32 -9.14
C GLY A 285 3.71 -0.35 -9.22
N SER A 286 2.52 -0.86 -8.92
CA SER A 286 1.31 -0.08 -8.78
C SER A 286 0.52 -0.48 -7.54
N LEU A 287 -0.20 0.51 -7.01
CA LEU A 287 -1.09 0.41 -5.87
C LEU A 287 -2.52 0.63 -6.36
N VAL A 288 -3.32 -0.44 -6.27
CA VAL A 288 -4.78 -0.40 -6.54
C VAL A 288 -5.50 -0.28 -5.21
N ILE A 289 -6.56 0.53 -5.14
CA ILE A 289 -7.39 0.68 -3.94
C ILE A 289 -8.82 0.26 -4.27
N ASN A 290 -9.33 -0.76 -3.60
CA ASN A 290 -10.68 -1.28 -3.80
C ASN A 290 -11.62 -0.66 -2.77
N VAL A 291 -12.62 0.11 -3.20
CA VAL A 291 -13.65 0.65 -2.30
C VAL A 291 -14.94 -0.15 -2.53
N PRO A 292 -15.49 -0.85 -1.52
CA PRO A 292 -16.70 -1.62 -1.72
C PRO A 292 -17.88 -0.69 -1.94
N GLU A 293 -18.77 -1.10 -2.84
CA GLU A 293 -19.98 -0.36 -3.12
C GLU A 293 -20.94 -0.38 -1.90
N PRO A 294 -21.62 0.73 -1.58
CA PRO A 294 -22.63 0.78 -0.52
C PRO A 294 -23.75 -0.26 -0.70
N GLY A 295 -24.06 -0.63 -1.95
CA GLY A 295 -25.07 -1.64 -2.28
C GLY A 295 -24.73 -3.04 -1.80
N SER A 296 -23.45 -3.43 -1.84
CA SER A 296 -22.98 -4.74 -1.38
C SER A 296 -23.16 -4.89 0.14
N LEU A 297 -22.91 -3.81 0.89
CA LEU A 297 -23.09 -3.76 2.34
C LEU A 297 -24.57 -3.77 2.75
N ALA A 298 -25.43 -3.05 2.01
CA ALA A 298 -26.87 -3.08 2.21
C ALA A 298 -27.47 -4.46 1.92
N LEU A 299 -26.97 -5.16 0.90
CA LEU A 299 -27.43 -6.51 0.54
C LEU A 299 -27.03 -7.56 1.57
N VAL A 300 -25.80 -7.49 2.12
CA VAL A 300 -25.36 -8.35 3.23
C VAL A 300 -26.16 -8.05 4.51
N GLY A 301 -26.41 -6.77 4.80
CA GLY A 301 -27.26 -6.34 5.91
C GLY A 301 -28.71 -6.84 5.78
N LEU A 302 -29.28 -6.78 4.58
CA LEU A 302 -30.62 -7.30 4.26
C LEU A 302 -30.65 -8.84 4.27
N ALA A 303 -29.60 -9.51 3.81
CA ALA A 303 -29.49 -10.96 3.85
C ALA A 303 -29.42 -11.48 5.29
N LEU A 304 -28.65 -10.82 6.15
CA LEU A 304 -28.57 -11.13 7.58
C LEU A 304 -29.87 -10.80 8.32
N ALA A 305 -30.50 -9.66 8.02
CA ALA A 305 -31.81 -9.31 8.57
C ALA A 305 -32.89 -10.34 8.14
N GLY A 306 -32.90 -10.73 6.87
CA GLY A 306 -33.80 -11.74 6.30
C GLY A 306 -33.64 -13.12 6.96
N LEU A 307 -32.41 -13.55 7.24
CA LEU A 307 -32.11 -14.77 7.98
C LEU A 307 -32.58 -14.69 9.45
N GLY A 308 -32.43 -13.52 10.09
CA GLY A 308 -32.94 -13.26 11.45
C GLY A 308 -34.47 -13.35 11.54
N PHE A 309 -35.19 -12.79 10.58
CA PHE A 309 -36.66 -12.90 10.52
C PHE A 309 -37.14 -14.33 10.20
N ALA A 310 -36.41 -15.07 9.35
CA ALA A 310 -36.71 -16.45 9.02
C ALA A 310 -36.52 -17.40 10.24
N GLN A 311 -35.47 -17.20 11.04
CA GLN A 311 -35.27 -17.96 12.28
C GLN A 311 -36.34 -17.66 13.33
N ARG A 312 -36.78 -16.40 13.46
CA ARG A 312 -37.84 -16.00 14.40
C ARG A 312 -39.19 -16.62 14.03
N ARG A 313 -39.53 -16.71 12.73
CA ARG A 313 -40.73 -17.43 12.24
C ARG A 313 -40.68 -18.94 12.52
N ARG A 314 -39.49 -19.55 12.52
CA ARG A 314 -39.31 -20.98 12.82
C ARG A 314 -39.40 -21.28 14.32
N ALA A 315 -38.99 -20.34 15.17
CA ALA A 315 -39.12 -20.45 16.63
C ALA A 315 -40.58 -20.28 17.11
N LEU A 316 -41.39 -19.50 16.41
CA LEU A 316 -42.83 -19.29 16.71
C LEU A 316 -43.75 -20.41 16.17
N ARG A 317 -43.20 -21.40 15.45
CA ARG A 317 -43.94 -22.57 14.91
C ARG A 317 -43.59 -23.88 15.62
N LYS A 318 -42.91 -23.80 16.77
CA LYS A 318 -42.75 -24.90 17.72
C LYS A 318 -43.54 -24.59 18.97
#